data_AF-A0A2W5UXN0-F1
#
_entry.id   AF-A0A2W5UXN0-F1
#
_cell.length_a   1.000
_cell.length_b   1.000
_cell.length_c   1.000
_cell.angle_alpha   90.00
_cell.angle_beta   90.00
_cell.angle_gamma   90.00
#
_symmetry.space_group_name_H-M   'P 1'
#
loop_
_entity.id
_entity.type
_entity.pdbx_description
1 polymer ?
#
loop_
_entity_poly.entity_id
_entity_poly.type
_entity_poly.pdbx_seq_one_letter_code
_entity_poly.pdbx_strand_id
1 'polypeptide(L)'
;MSDPKSLVYALHDSLMLLAPRGWTKVELGITKTDEGLRVTELNTKGEGGKNPRPMPMLHVDAREEAGRLSEALTDLSARLGNRWRPGKVIVERPGTEFADWKFLRNDSSVAWFTRLDRSEVHSLLITDALFDTVEGTERAFHDLQGQLQQRLGRVDGFAYDPEHGVLRLDRPSGAIELPAQVVGTYLPDLFTWMWSWSDPSARDASSGRVRRICQPDLKPDGMAAFWRPNFHCDEGFAWALAGNVAVSIGARGLFRAWPPGADGALFFAIMDLPPAN
;
A
#
# COMPACT_ATOMS: atom_id res chain seq x y z
N MET A 1 -12.27 20.90 -12.95
CA MET A 1 -11.11 20.09 -13.36
C MET A 1 -10.14 20.04 -12.18
N SER A 2 -9.67 18.86 -11.76
CA SER A 2 -8.73 18.81 -10.61
C SER A 2 -7.35 19.37 -11.01
N ASP A 3 -6.68 19.98 -10.05
CA ASP A 3 -5.34 20.57 -10.19
C ASP A 3 -4.33 19.53 -10.73
N PRO A 4 -3.54 19.82 -11.79
CA PRO A 4 -2.46 18.94 -12.24
C PRO A 4 -1.53 18.45 -11.13
N LYS A 5 -1.30 19.26 -10.07
CA LYS A 5 -0.51 18.85 -8.91
C LYS A 5 -1.09 17.62 -8.21
N SER A 6 -2.42 17.45 -8.20
CA SER A 6 -3.06 16.28 -7.55
C SER A 6 -2.65 14.94 -8.18
N LEU A 7 -2.34 14.90 -9.47
CA LEU A 7 -1.84 13.69 -10.14
C LEU A 7 -0.40 13.36 -9.71
N VAL A 8 0.37 14.36 -9.27
CA VAL A 8 1.75 14.15 -8.82
C VAL A 8 1.82 13.34 -7.52
N TYR A 9 0.77 13.34 -6.70
CA TYR A 9 0.69 12.43 -5.55
C TYR A 9 0.69 10.96 -5.99
N ALA A 10 -0.19 10.60 -6.92
CA ALA A 10 -0.26 9.23 -7.46
C ALA A 10 1.04 8.85 -8.18
N LEU A 11 1.59 9.76 -8.99
CA LEU A 11 2.89 9.55 -9.64
C LEU A 11 4.01 9.29 -8.62
N HIS A 12 3.98 9.97 -7.47
CA HIS A 12 4.99 9.79 -6.43
C HIS A 12 4.81 8.48 -5.68
N ASP A 13 3.58 8.10 -5.34
CA ASP A 13 3.30 6.80 -4.73
C ASP A 13 3.77 5.65 -5.64
N SER A 14 3.44 5.71 -6.95
CA SER A 14 3.92 4.74 -7.95
C SER A 14 5.44 4.73 -8.09
N LEU A 15 6.06 5.92 -8.13
CA LEU A 15 7.51 6.03 -8.21
C LEU A 15 8.19 5.39 -6.99
N MET A 16 7.63 5.60 -5.80
CA MET A 16 8.16 5.04 -4.56
C MET A 16 8.06 3.51 -4.52
N LEU A 17 7.03 2.93 -5.14
CA LEU A 17 6.91 1.47 -5.31
C LEU A 17 7.91 0.92 -6.33
N LEU A 18 8.26 1.66 -7.39
CA LEU A 18 9.23 1.21 -8.40
C LEU A 18 10.69 1.46 -7.99
N ALA A 19 10.92 2.50 -7.21
CA ALA A 19 12.20 2.97 -6.73
C ALA A 19 12.12 3.18 -5.21
N PRO A 20 12.20 2.12 -4.41
CA PRO A 20 12.11 2.25 -2.96
C PRO A 20 13.40 2.91 -2.42
N ARG A 21 13.23 3.70 -1.35
CA ARG A 21 14.22 4.26 -0.39
C ARG A 21 15.63 4.60 -0.86
N GLY A 22 16.14 5.72 -0.36
CA GLY A 22 17.57 6.05 -0.41
C GLY A 22 18.04 6.67 -1.73
N TRP A 23 17.14 6.88 -2.69
CA TRP A 23 17.40 7.76 -3.82
C TRP A 23 17.20 9.24 -3.42
N THR A 24 18.02 10.11 -3.98
CA THR A 24 17.87 11.57 -3.95
C THR A 24 17.46 12.12 -5.30
N LYS A 25 17.64 11.34 -6.37
CA LYS A 25 17.20 11.68 -7.71
C LYS A 25 16.72 10.46 -8.47
N VAL A 26 15.60 10.60 -9.18
CA VAL A 26 15.14 9.66 -10.21
C VAL A 26 15.03 10.39 -11.54
N GLU A 27 15.46 9.70 -12.59
CA GLU A 27 15.33 10.13 -13.98
C GLU A 27 14.47 9.11 -14.73
N LEU A 28 13.30 9.56 -15.22
CA LEU A 28 12.36 8.76 -16.00
C LEU A 28 12.48 9.09 -17.49
N GLY A 29 12.72 8.08 -18.31
CA GLY A 29 12.63 8.17 -19.78
C GLY A 29 11.19 7.90 -20.21
N ILE A 30 10.63 8.79 -21.03
CA ILE A 30 9.22 8.72 -21.42
C ILE A 30 9.09 8.78 -22.94
N THR A 31 8.42 7.79 -23.50
CA THR A 31 8.13 7.72 -24.94
C THR A 31 6.62 7.83 -25.17
N LYS A 32 6.23 8.53 -26.24
CA LYS A 32 4.83 8.56 -26.69
C LYS A 32 4.54 7.33 -27.57
N THR A 33 3.46 6.64 -27.28
CA THR A 33 2.91 5.52 -28.05
C THR A 33 1.51 5.87 -28.59
N ASP A 34 0.90 4.97 -29.35
CA ASP A 34 -0.49 5.14 -29.82
C ASP A 34 -1.51 5.10 -28.67
N GLU A 35 -1.17 4.41 -27.58
CA GLU A 35 -2.02 4.24 -26.39
C GLU A 35 -1.79 5.32 -25.32
N GLY A 36 -0.77 6.17 -25.45
CA GLY A 36 -0.48 7.21 -24.47
C GLY A 36 1.01 7.48 -24.28
N LEU A 37 1.41 7.77 -23.04
CA LEU A 37 2.81 7.84 -22.64
C LEU A 37 3.23 6.53 -22.00
N ARG A 38 4.49 6.15 -22.18
CA ARG A 38 5.09 4.97 -21.57
C ARG A 38 6.42 5.30 -20.92
N VAL A 39 6.60 4.86 -19.68
CA VAL A 39 7.90 4.86 -19.02
C VAL A 39 8.75 3.74 -19.61
N THR A 40 9.89 4.11 -20.22
CA THR A 40 10.81 3.15 -20.86
C THR A 40 12.08 2.93 -20.03
N GLU A 41 12.43 3.90 -19.19
CA GLU A 41 13.63 3.87 -18.36
C GLU A 41 13.33 4.50 -17.00
N LEU A 42 13.93 3.92 -15.95
CA LEU A 42 13.94 4.47 -14.61
C LEU A 42 15.36 4.33 -14.06
N ASN A 43 16.01 5.46 -13.82
CA ASN A 43 17.38 5.51 -13.30
C ASN A 43 17.39 6.24 -11.95
N THR A 44 17.90 5.60 -10.91
CA THR A 44 18.00 6.17 -9.56
C THR A 44 19.44 6.59 -9.23
N LYS A 45 19.59 7.65 -8.43
CA LYS A 45 20.86 8.06 -7.81
C LYS A 45 20.61 8.25 -6.31
N GLY A 46 21.44 7.64 -5.48
CA GLY A 46 21.32 7.68 -4.01
C GLY A 46 22.35 8.56 -3.31
N GLU A 47 22.17 8.73 -2.00
CA GLU A 47 23.16 9.41 -1.15
C GLU A 47 24.43 8.56 -0.98
N GLY A 48 25.59 9.17 -1.25
CA GLY A 48 26.89 8.59 -0.92
C GLY A 48 27.29 7.34 -1.70
N GLY A 49 26.72 7.11 -2.90
CA GLY A 49 27.05 5.95 -3.74
C GLY A 49 26.59 4.60 -3.18
N LYS A 50 25.74 4.60 -2.16
CA LYS A 50 25.13 3.38 -1.62
C LYS A 50 24.00 2.92 -2.54
N ASN A 51 23.96 1.62 -2.81
CA ASN A 51 22.85 1.01 -3.54
C ASN A 51 21.54 1.26 -2.78
N PRO A 52 20.41 1.42 -3.50
CA PRO A 52 19.08 1.49 -2.90
C PRO A 52 18.86 0.31 -1.92
N ARG A 53 18.14 0.54 -0.83
CA ARG A 53 17.76 -0.54 0.09
C ARG A 53 16.80 -1.50 -0.63
N PRO A 54 16.82 -2.81 -0.29
CA PRO A 54 15.83 -3.73 -0.84
C PRO A 54 14.41 -3.25 -0.52
N MET A 55 13.50 -3.50 -1.46
CA MET A 55 12.08 -3.26 -1.26
C MET A 55 11.58 -4.20 -0.15
N PRO A 56 10.77 -3.72 0.80
CA PRO A 56 10.01 -4.62 1.64
C PRO A 56 9.16 -5.57 0.78
N MET A 57 8.77 -6.72 1.33
CA MET A 57 7.90 -7.71 0.67
C MET A 57 6.47 -7.18 0.56
N LEU A 58 6.25 -6.28 -0.41
CA LEU A 58 4.95 -5.68 -0.70
C LEU A 58 4.15 -6.49 -1.74
N HIS A 59 4.78 -7.48 -2.38
CA HIS A 59 4.15 -8.31 -3.41
C HIS A 59 3.53 -7.52 -4.59
N VAL A 60 4.03 -6.31 -4.84
CA VAL A 60 3.62 -5.44 -5.96
C VAL A 60 4.27 -5.94 -7.26
N ASP A 61 3.50 -6.06 -8.34
CA ASP A 61 4.04 -6.33 -9.67
C ASP A 61 4.61 -5.02 -10.26
N ALA A 62 5.94 -4.95 -10.35
CA ALA A 62 6.63 -3.78 -10.89
C ALA A 62 6.24 -3.43 -12.34
N ARG A 63 5.77 -4.40 -13.15
CA ARG A 63 5.29 -4.14 -14.51
C ARG A 63 3.93 -3.46 -14.51
N GLU A 64 3.02 -3.94 -13.67
CA GLU A 64 1.70 -3.33 -13.51
C GLU A 64 1.84 -1.91 -12.95
N GLU A 65 2.72 -1.72 -11.95
CA GLU A 65 2.96 -0.40 -11.36
C GLU A 65 3.64 0.57 -12.33
N ALA A 66 4.55 0.10 -13.19
CA ALA A 66 5.09 0.90 -14.29
C ALA A 66 4.01 1.28 -15.32
N GLY A 67 3.01 0.41 -15.53
CA GLY A 67 1.81 0.70 -16.31
C GLY A 67 0.99 1.83 -15.70
N ARG A 68 0.65 1.74 -14.40
CA ARG A 68 -0.07 2.80 -13.67
C ARG A 68 0.67 4.14 -13.69
N LEU A 69 1.99 4.13 -13.49
CA LEU A 69 2.82 5.33 -13.61
C LEU A 69 2.71 5.95 -15.02
N SER A 70 2.68 5.12 -16.06
CA SER A 70 2.56 5.55 -17.46
C SER A 70 1.17 6.15 -17.76
N GLU A 71 0.10 5.55 -17.24
CA GLU A 71 -1.27 6.08 -17.34
C GLU A 71 -1.41 7.44 -16.65
N ALA A 72 -0.92 7.55 -15.41
CA ALA A 72 -0.96 8.81 -14.66
C ALA A 72 -0.15 9.93 -15.35
N LEU A 73 0.98 9.59 -16.01
CA LEU A 73 1.75 10.54 -16.83
C LEU A 73 0.96 10.96 -18.08
N THR A 74 0.19 10.06 -18.69
CA THR A 74 -0.68 10.34 -19.83
C THR A 74 -1.77 11.34 -19.45
N ASP A 75 -2.44 11.10 -18.33
CA ASP A 75 -3.45 12.02 -17.78
C ASP A 75 -2.87 13.39 -17.44
N LEU A 76 -1.68 13.42 -16.84
CA LEU A 76 -1.00 14.67 -16.53
C LEU A 76 -0.62 15.42 -17.81
N SER A 77 -0.08 14.72 -18.81
CA SER A 77 0.26 15.30 -20.11
C SER A 77 -0.98 15.91 -20.79
N ALA A 78 -2.11 15.22 -20.76
CA ALA A 78 -3.37 15.74 -21.31
C ALA A 78 -3.78 17.06 -20.64
N ARG A 79 -3.58 17.18 -19.32
CA ARG A 79 -3.90 18.41 -18.56
C ARG A 79 -2.91 19.54 -18.77
N LEU A 80 -1.63 19.23 -18.98
CA LEU A 80 -0.61 20.21 -19.32
C LEU A 80 -0.73 20.71 -20.77
N GLY A 81 -1.37 19.92 -21.63
CA GLY A 81 -1.57 20.23 -23.05
C GLY A 81 -0.23 20.45 -23.76
N ASN A 82 -0.15 21.50 -24.58
CA ASN A 82 1.05 21.80 -25.36
C ASN A 82 2.26 22.28 -24.53
N ARG A 83 2.11 22.47 -23.21
CA ARG A 83 3.21 22.97 -22.36
C ARG A 83 4.34 21.97 -22.23
N TRP A 84 4.01 20.68 -22.19
CA TRP A 84 4.96 19.58 -22.07
C TRP A 84 4.79 18.63 -23.26
N ARG A 85 5.89 18.44 -24.00
CA ARG A 85 6.02 17.35 -24.97
C ARG A 85 6.89 16.27 -24.31
N PRO A 86 6.48 15.00 -24.31
CA PRO A 86 7.14 13.96 -23.53
C PRO A 86 8.60 13.82 -23.94
N GLY A 87 9.48 13.76 -22.95
CA GLY A 87 10.90 13.49 -23.14
C GLY A 87 11.49 12.87 -21.87
N LYS A 88 11.63 13.69 -20.82
CA LYS A 88 12.21 13.25 -19.55
C LYS A 88 11.50 13.85 -18.36
N VAL A 89 11.36 13.08 -17.28
CA VAL A 89 10.94 13.59 -15.97
C VAL A 89 12.09 13.36 -14.99
N ILE A 90 12.39 14.40 -14.21
CA ILE A 90 13.37 14.34 -13.13
C ILE A 90 12.63 14.57 -11.82
N VAL A 91 12.84 13.67 -10.86
CA VAL A 91 12.35 13.80 -9.50
C VAL A 91 13.54 13.93 -8.56
N GLU A 92 13.57 14.97 -7.75
CA GLU A 92 14.64 15.22 -6.77
C GLU A 92 14.05 15.30 -5.37
N ARG A 93 14.64 14.57 -4.43
CA ARG A 93 14.15 14.40 -3.06
C ARG A 93 15.32 14.36 -2.08
N PRO A 94 15.88 15.52 -1.69
CA PRO A 94 16.94 15.57 -0.68
C PRO A 94 16.34 15.30 0.70
N GLY A 95 16.40 14.04 1.16
CA GLY A 95 15.79 13.61 2.41
C GLY A 95 14.26 13.46 2.31
N THR A 96 13.53 13.93 3.33
CA THR A 96 12.05 13.82 3.42
C THR A 96 11.33 15.17 3.43
N GLU A 97 12.06 16.28 3.27
CA GLU A 97 11.50 17.63 3.45
C GLU A 97 10.70 18.13 2.25
N PHE A 98 10.99 17.66 1.04
CA PHE A 98 10.23 17.98 -0.17
C PHE A 98 10.58 17.02 -1.31
N ALA A 99 9.74 17.00 -2.33
CA ALA A 99 10.01 16.34 -3.60
C ALA A 99 9.74 17.29 -4.78
N ASP A 100 10.78 17.56 -5.57
CA ASP A 100 10.72 18.39 -6.77
C ASP A 100 10.48 17.53 -8.00
N TRP A 101 9.43 17.84 -8.76
CA TRP A 101 9.12 17.21 -10.04
C TRP A 101 9.38 18.20 -11.18
N LYS A 102 10.30 17.83 -12.07
CA LYS A 102 10.69 18.61 -13.24
C LYS A 102 10.37 17.83 -14.51
N PHE A 103 9.43 18.35 -15.29
CA PHE A 103 9.03 17.78 -16.58
C PHE A 103 9.80 18.52 -17.67
N LEU A 104 10.65 17.82 -18.39
CA LEU A 104 11.57 18.40 -19.36
C LEU A 104 11.07 18.21 -20.79
N ARG A 105 11.37 19.18 -21.65
CA ARG A 105 11.27 19.06 -23.12
C ARG A 105 12.51 18.35 -23.69
N ASN A 106 12.47 18.07 -24.99
CA ASN A 106 13.59 17.44 -25.71
C ASN A 106 14.89 18.27 -25.69
N ASP A 107 14.80 19.59 -25.55
CA ASP A 107 15.94 20.50 -25.41
C ASP A 107 16.45 20.62 -23.95
N SER A 108 15.95 19.77 -23.04
CA SER A 108 16.23 19.80 -21.60
C SER A 108 15.72 21.03 -20.85
N SER A 109 14.96 21.93 -21.49
CA SER A 109 14.28 23.02 -20.79
C SER A 109 13.13 22.49 -19.94
N VAL A 110 12.87 23.13 -18.79
CA VAL A 110 11.76 22.78 -17.91
C VAL A 110 10.45 23.24 -18.56
N ALA A 111 9.60 22.27 -18.92
CA ALA A 111 8.24 22.50 -19.41
C ALA A 111 7.28 22.83 -18.28
N TRP A 112 7.40 22.09 -17.17
CA TRP A 112 6.58 22.24 -15.99
C TRP A 112 7.34 21.80 -14.75
N PHE A 113 7.08 22.48 -13.65
CA PHE A 113 7.69 22.24 -12.36
C PHE A 113 6.61 22.26 -11.28
N THR A 114 6.71 21.33 -10.35
CA THR A 114 5.96 21.39 -9.10
C THR A 114 6.79 20.82 -7.96
N ARG A 115 6.47 21.25 -6.74
CA ARG A 115 7.08 20.77 -5.50
C ARG A 115 5.98 20.19 -4.62
N LEU A 116 6.22 18.99 -4.10
CA LEU A 116 5.54 18.48 -2.92
C LEU A 116 6.31 18.98 -1.71
N ASP A 117 5.67 19.78 -0.86
CA ASP A 117 6.28 20.20 0.40
C ASP A 117 6.30 19.05 1.43
N ARG A 118 6.88 19.30 2.60
CA ARG A 118 7.01 18.29 3.66
C ARG A 118 5.66 17.70 4.08
N SER A 119 4.65 18.55 4.26
CA SER A 119 3.32 18.09 4.68
C SER A 119 2.67 17.23 3.61
N GLU A 120 2.86 17.60 2.35
CA GLU A 120 2.39 16.86 1.19
C GLU A 120 3.10 15.50 1.06
N VAL A 121 4.43 15.45 1.20
CA VAL A 121 5.22 14.21 1.19
C VAL A 121 4.83 13.29 2.33
N HIS A 122 4.62 13.81 3.55
CA HIS A 122 4.16 12.99 4.69
C HIS A 122 2.71 12.53 4.57
N SER A 123 1.90 13.18 3.72
CA SER A 123 0.53 12.78 3.46
C SER A 123 0.39 11.68 2.40
N LEU A 124 1.47 11.34 1.69
CA LEU A 124 1.50 10.30 0.67
C LEU A 124 1.25 8.91 1.25
N LEU A 125 0.74 8.00 0.41
CA LEU A 125 0.49 6.61 0.83
C LEU A 125 1.80 5.87 1.00
N ILE A 126 2.74 6.06 0.08
CA ILE A 126 3.98 5.29 0.00
C ILE A 126 5.16 6.19 0.40
N THR A 127 5.72 5.94 1.58
CA THR A 127 6.83 6.72 2.13
C THR A 127 7.95 5.84 2.69
N ASP A 128 9.12 6.44 2.91
CA ASP A 128 10.23 5.73 3.56
C ASP A 128 9.85 5.24 4.96
N ALA A 129 9.08 6.02 5.72
CA ALA A 129 8.60 5.65 7.06
C ALA A 129 7.67 4.44 7.03
N LEU A 130 6.78 4.37 6.03
CA LEU A 130 5.93 3.20 5.82
C LEU A 130 6.78 1.96 5.53
N PHE A 131 7.75 2.07 4.62
CA PHE A 131 8.62 0.96 4.28
C PHE A 131 9.43 0.46 5.48
N ASP A 132 9.97 1.36 6.30
CA ASP A 132 10.70 1.00 7.52
C ASP A 132 9.78 0.28 8.52
N THR A 133 8.50 0.67 8.59
CA THR A 133 7.50 0.03 9.46
C THR A 133 7.16 -1.38 9.01
N VAL A 134 6.88 -1.56 7.71
CA VAL A 134 6.56 -2.88 7.14
C VAL A 134 7.76 -3.81 7.24
N GLU A 135 8.95 -3.37 6.81
CA GLU A 135 10.19 -4.17 6.91
C GLU A 135 10.47 -4.59 8.36
N GLY A 136 10.21 -3.69 9.33
CA GLY A 136 10.40 -3.97 10.75
C GLY A 136 9.54 -5.11 11.29
N THR A 137 8.43 -5.46 10.62
CA THR A 137 7.50 -6.52 11.07
C THR A 137 7.48 -7.76 10.17
N GLU A 138 8.09 -7.72 8.99
CA GLU A 138 8.06 -8.81 7.99
C GLU A 138 8.42 -10.18 8.55
N ARG A 139 9.56 -10.28 9.24
CA ARG A 139 10.02 -11.56 9.79
C ARG A 139 9.04 -12.09 10.83
N ALA A 140 8.58 -11.23 11.74
CA ALA A 140 7.60 -11.64 12.75
C ALA A 140 6.30 -12.09 12.10
N PHE A 141 5.84 -11.39 11.06
CA PHE A 141 4.64 -11.76 10.32
C PHE A 141 4.79 -13.11 9.63
N HIS A 142 5.94 -13.36 8.97
CA HIS A 142 6.25 -14.65 8.34
C HIS A 142 6.19 -15.80 9.36
N ASP A 143 6.80 -15.63 10.53
CA ASP A 143 6.84 -16.64 11.59
C ASP A 143 5.43 -16.93 12.15
N LEU A 144 4.61 -15.89 12.37
CA LEU A 144 3.22 -16.03 12.82
C LEU A 144 2.37 -16.75 11.78
N GLN A 145 2.52 -16.39 10.50
CA GLN A 145 1.75 -17.01 9.43
C GLN A 145 2.10 -18.49 9.26
N GLY A 146 3.39 -18.85 9.37
CA GLY A 146 3.83 -20.25 9.36
C GLY A 146 3.21 -21.07 10.50
N GLN A 147 3.17 -20.51 11.72
CA GLN A 147 2.54 -21.16 12.87
C GLN A 147 1.03 -21.35 12.69
N LEU A 148 0.33 -20.32 12.19
CA LEU A 148 -1.10 -20.42 11.92
C LEU A 148 -1.39 -21.49 10.86
N GLN A 149 -0.65 -21.50 9.75
CA GLN A 149 -0.84 -22.47 8.67
C GLN A 149 -0.63 -23.91 9.13
N GLN A 150 0.39 -24.17 9.96
CA GLN A 150 0.67 -25.49 10.51
C GLN A 150 -0.47 -26.03 11.39
N ARG A 151 -1.17 -25.16 12.12
CA ARG A 151 -2.22 -25.56 13.07
C ARG A 151 -3.62 -25.53 12.51
N LEU A 152 -3.89 -24.58 11.63
CA LEU A 152 -5.25 -24.36 11.13
C LEU A 152 -5.69 -25.49 10.20
N GLY A 153 -4.78 -25.95 9.33
CA GLY A 153 -5.08 -26.95 8.31
C GLY A 153 -6.06 -26.40 7.26
N ARG A 154 -6.85 -27.29 6.66
CA ARG A 154 -7.86 -26.93 5.66
C ARG A 154 -9.09 -26.32 6.33
N VAL A 155 -9.57 -25.21 5.78
CA VAL A 155 -10.82 -24.53 6.17
C VAL A 155 -11.80 -24.63 4.99
N ASP A 156 -13.00 -25.14 5.25
CA ASP A 156 -14.07 -25.32 4.26
C ASP A 156 -15.13 -24.20 4.32
N GLY A 157 -15.19 -23.46 5.43
CA GLY A 157 -16.15 -22.38 5.63
C GLY A 157 -15.80 -21.51 6.84
N PHE A 158 -16.48 -20.37 6.96
CA PHE A 158 -16.32 -19.48 8.11
C PHE A 158 -17.61 -18.74 8.43
N ALA A 159 -17.74 -18.32 9.68
CA ALA A 159 -18.73 -17.35 10.14
C ALA A 159 -18.07 -16.41 11.15
N TYR A 160 -18.54 -15.16 11.24
CA TYR A 160 -17.96 -14.18 12.16
C TYR A 160 -19.05 -13.52 13.00
N ASP A 161 -18.84 -13.50 14.31
CA ASP A 161 -19.66 -12.76 15.28
C ASP A 161 -18.97 -11.42 15.60
N PRO A 162 -19.45 -10.29 15.03
CA PRO A 162 -18.84 -8.98 15.25
C PRO A 162 -19.11 -8.40 16.65
N GLU A 163 -20.12 -8.89 17.37
CA GLU A 163 -20.44 -8.41 18.72
C GLU A 163 -19.44 -8.94 19.73
N HIS A 164 -18.98 -10.19 19.56
CA HIS A 164 -18.00 -10.83 20.45
C HIS A 164 -16.58 -10.91 19.88
N GLY A 165 -16.39 -10.56 18.60
CA GLY A 165 -15.09 -10.66 17.93
C GLY A 165 -14.62 -12.10 17.77
N VAL A 166 -15.54 -13.02 17.47
CA VAL A 166 -15.26 -14.47 17.37
C VAL A 166 -15.40 -14.93 15.92
N LEU A 167 -14.35 -15.54 15.40
CA LEU A 167 -14.34 -16.17 14.09
C LEU A 167 -14.51 -17.68 14.26
N ARG A 168 -15.59 -18.21 13.70
CA ARG A 168 -15.81 -19.64 13.54
C ARG A 168 -15.24 -20.11 12.22
N LEU A 169 -14.40 -21.14 12.24
CA LEU A 169 -13.80 -21.77 11.07
C LEU A 169 -14.26 -23.23 10.99
N ASP A 170 -14.92 -23.58 9.90
CA ASP A 170 -15.37 -24.93 9.61
C ASP A 170 -14.24 -25.71 8.95
N ARG A 171 -13.89 -26.86 9.53
CA ARG A 171 -12.79 -27.72 9.06
C ARG A 171 -13.26 -29.18 8.95
N PRO A 172 -12.56 -30.03 8.18
CA PRO A 172 -12.88 -31.46 8.13
C PRO A 172 -12.86 -32.16 9.49
N SER A 173 -12.01 -31.70 10.41
CA SER A 173 -11.89 -32.21 11.78
C SER A 173 -12.91 -31.63 12.76
N GLY A 174 -13.83 -30.79 12.30
CA GLY A 174 -14.80 -30.06 13.12
C GLY A 174 -14.54 -28.55 13.17
N ALA A 175 -15.59 -27.81 13.55
CA ALA A 175 -15.54 -26.35 13.67
C ALA A 175 -14.68 -25.93 14.88
N ILE A 176 -14.00 -24.80 14.74
CA ILE A 176 -13.29 -24.12 15.84
C ILE A 176 -13.72 -22.66 15.91
N GLU A 177 -13.68 -22.10 17.12
CA GLU A 177 -13.94 -20.69 17.37
C GLU A 177 -12.69 -20.04 17.94
N LEU A 178 -12.29 -18.92 17.36
CA LEU A 178 -11.09 -18.19 17.73
C LEU A 178 -11.42 -16.71 17.89
N PRO A 179 -10.89 -16.01 18.89
CA PRO A 179 -10.99 -14.56 18.93
C PRO A 179 -10.23 -13.98 17.74
N ALA A 180 -10.83 -12.99 17.08
CA ALA A 180 -10.27 -12.35 15.90
C ALA A 180 -10.54 -10.84 15.90
N GLN A 181 -9.77 -10.11 15.12
CA GLN A 181 -10.06 -8.73 14.76
C GLN A 181 -10.22 -8.63 13.25
N VAL A 182 -11.25 -7.95 12.77
CA VAL A 182 -11.33 -7.57 11.35
C VAL A 182 -10.30 -6.49 11.14
N VAL A 183 -9.35 -6.72 10.23
CA VAL A 183 -8.32 -5.75 9.86
C VAL A 183 -8.83 -4.83 8.77
N GLY A 184 -9.45 -5.41 7.74
CA GLY A 184 -10.04 -4.67 6.64
C GLY A 184 -10.56 -5.58 5.54
N THR A 185 -10.96 -4.95 4.45
CA THR A 185 -11.54 -5.58 3.28
C THR A 185 -10.75 -5.14 2.06
N TYR A 186 -10.37 -6.08 1.20
CA TYR A 186 -9.83 -5.80 -0.13
C TYR A 186 -10.90 -6.06 -1.18
N LEU A 187 -11.17 -5.06 -2.02
CA LEU A 187 -12.10 -5.12 -3.14
C LEU A 187 -11.29 -5.29 -4.43
N PRO A 188 -11.10 -6.53 -4.95
CA PRO A 188 -10.27 -6.80 -6.12
C PRO A 188 -10.71 -6.04 -7.38
N ASP A 189 -12.02 -5.97 -7.63
CA ASP A 189 -12.57 -5.30 -8.83
C ASP A 189 -12.33 -3.78 -8.80
N LEU A 190 -12.16 -3.21 -7.61
CA LEU A 190 -11.90 -1.78 -7.40
C LEU A 190 -10.45 -1.48 -7.05
N PHE A 191 -9.58 -2.50 -6.95
CA PHE A 191 -8.21 -2.37 -6.43
C PHE A 191 -8.16 -1.49 -5.17
N THR A 192 -9.07 -1.74 -4.21
CA THR A 192 -9.26 -0.85 -3.07
C THR A 192 -9.14 -1.61 -1.76
N TRP A 193 -8.30 -1.08 -0.86
CA TRP A 193 -8.26 -1.49 0.54
C TRP A 193 -9.17 -0.59 1.37
N MET A 194 -9.94 -1.18 2.27
CA MET A 194 -10.77 -0.49 3.25
C MET A 194 -10.45 -0.99 4.65
N TRP A 195 -10.07 -0.08 5.55
CA TRP A 195 -9.82 -0.47 6.93
C TRP A 195 -11.11 -0.73 7.68
N SER A 196 -11.13 -1.75 8.53
CA SER A 196 -12.30 -2.09 9.36
C SER A 196 -12.70 -0.98 10.32
N TRP A 197 -11.74 -0.23 10.85
CA TRP A 197 -12.01 0.88 11.77
C TRP A 197 -12.77 2.04 11.11
N SER A 198 -12.79 2.09 9.78
CA SER A 198 -13.49 3.12 9.02
C SER A 198 -14.97 2.81 8.80
N ASP A 199 -15.40 1.57 9.06
CA ASP A 199 -16.80 1.17 9.00
C ASP A 199 -17.55 1.73 10.22
N PRO A 200 -18.56 2.61 10.06
CA PRO A 200 -19.32 3.17 11.16
C PRO A 200 -20.08 2.13 12.00
N SER A 201 -20.33 0.94 11.44
CA SER A 201 -20.98 -0.17 12.13
C SER A 201 -20.01 -1.06 12.93
N ALA A 202 -18.69 -0.84 12.78
CA ALA A 202 -17.69 -1.66 13.43
C ALA A 202 -17.75 -1.52 14.96
N ARG A 203 -17.83 -2.67 15.63
CA ARG A 203 -17.76 -2.77 17.09
C ARG A 203 -16.31 -2.72 17.58
N ASP A 204 -16.09 -2.23 18.81
CA ASP A 204 -14.76 -2.22 19.43
C ASP A 204 -14.20 -3.63 19.60
N ALA A 205 -15.06 -4.62 19.90
CA ALA A 205 -14.68 -6.03 19.96
C ALA A 205 -14.12 -6.55 18.62
N SER A 206 -14.54 -5.96 17.49
CA SER A 206 -14.16 -6.40 16.15
C SER A 206 -12.93 -5.67 15.59
N SER A 207 -12.82 -4.36 15.83
CA SER A 207 -11.81 -3.51 15.17
C SER A 207 -11.05 -2.58 16.12
N GLY A 208 -11.34 -2.61 17.42
CA GLY A 208 -10.80 -1.66 18.40
C GLY A 208 -9.28 -1.69 18.48
N ARG A 209 -8.66 -2.87 18.41
CA ARG A 209 -7.19 -2.98 18.39
C ARG A 209 -6.59 -2.43 17.10
N VAL A 210 -7.25 -2.68 15.97
CA VAL A 210 -6.83 -2.20 14.65
C VAL A 210 -6.86 -0.67 14.62
N ARG A 211 -7.95 -0.04 15.10
CA ARG A 211 -8.05 1.42 15.22
C ARG A 211 -6.91 2.03 16.04
N ARG A 212 -6.54 1.39 17.16
CA ARG A 212 -5.46 1.88 18.05
C ARG A 212 -4.09 1.86 17.38
N ILE A 213 -3.79 0.86 16.55
CA ILE A 213 -2.53 0.79 15.79
C ILE A 213 -2.55 1.76 14.62
N CYS A 214 -3.66 1.84 13.89
CA CYS A 214 -3.80 2.72 12.73
C CYS A 214 -3.80 4.22 13.09
N GLN A 215 -4.20 4.56 14.32
CA GLN A 215 -4.22 5.93 14.85
C GLN A 215 -4.85 6.97 13.89
N PRO A 216 -6.07 6.74 13.37
CA PRO A 216 -6.67 7.59 12.34
C PRO A 216 -6.86 9.05 12.76
N ASP A 217 -6.99 9.28 14.07
CA ASP A 217 -7.19 10.60 14.67
C ASP A 217 -5.87 11.37 14.87
N LEU A 218 -4.74 10.68 14.99
CA LEU A 218 -3.41 11.31 15.19
C LEU A 218 -2.68 11.58 13.87
N LYS A 219 -2.99 10.82 12.81
CA LYS A 219 -2.41 10.96 11.47
C LYS A 219 -0.88 11.09 11.47
N PRO A 220 -0.15 10.10 12.00
CA PRO A 220 1.31 10.16 12.05
C PRO A 220 1.93 10.42 10.68
N ASP A 221 2.98 11.25 10.66
CA ASP A 221 3.70 11.64 9.45
C ASP A 221 4.23 10.43 8.69
N GLY A 222 3.97 10.39 7.37
CA GLY A 222 4.42 9.31 6.49
C GLY A 222 3.62 8.01 6.60
N MET A 223 2.58 7.96 7.44
CA MET A 223 1.80 6.76 7.71
C MET A 223 0.38 6.82 7.11
N ALA A 224 0.20 7.53 5.98
CA ALA A 224 -1.13 7.74 5.42
C ALA A 224 -1.87 6.47 5.04
N ALA A 225 -1.14 5.41 4.68
CA ALA A 225 -1.71 4.09 4.47
C ALA A 225 -2.45 3.53 5.69
N PHE A 226 -2.11 3.94 6.93
CA PHE A 226 -2.76 3.46 8.14
C PHE A 226 -3.97 4.31 8.58
N TRP A 227 -3.94 5.62 8.34
CA TRP A 227 -5.00 6.53 8.82
C TRP A 227 -6.01 6.97 7.76
N ARG A 228 -5.75 6.76 6.46
CA ARG A 228 -6.78 6.97 5.43
C ARG A 228 -7.78 5.81 5.49
N PRO A 229 -9.09 6.07 5.43
CA PRO A 229 -10.11 5.02 5.60
C PRO A 229 -10.06 3.97 4.49
N ASN A 230 -9.75 4.42 3.27
CA ASN A 230 -9.56 3.58 2.11
C ASN A 230 -8.54 4.21 1.14
N PHE A 231 -7.98 3.39 0.27
CA PHE A 231 -7.10 3.81 -0.81
C PHE A 231 -6.97 2.71 -1.86
N HIS A 232 -6.51 3.10 -3.05
CA HIS A 232 -6.25 2.16 -4.12
C HIS A 232 -4.91 1.46 -3.90
N CYS A 233 -4.88 0.14 -4.03
CA CYS A 233 -3.68 -0.68 -4.02
C CYS A 233 -3.96 -2.06 -4.61
N ASP A 234 -2.92 -2.87 -4.80
CA ASP A 234 -3.09 -4.29 -5.07
C ASP A 234 -3.28 -5.10 -3.76
N GLU A 235 -3.66 -6.37 -3.91
CA GLU A 235 -3.87 -7.28 -2.79
C GLU A 235 -2.57 -7.56 -2.02
N GLY A 236 -1.44 -7.56 -2.72
CA GLY A 236 -0.12 -7.78 -2.12
C GLY A 236 0.23 -6.72 -1.09
N PHE A 237 0.02 -5.46 -1.44
CA PHE A 237 0.22 -4.32 -0.57
C PHE A 237 -0.78 -4.32 0.59
N ALA A 238 -2.06 -4.63 0.32
CA ALA A 238 -3.06 -4.82 1.37
C ALA A 238 -2.64 -5.91 2.37
N TRP A 239 -2.12 -7.04 1.88
CA TRP A 239 -1.60 -8.14 2.71
C TRP A 239 -0.42 -7.70 3.59
N ALA A 240 0.53 -6.96 3.03
CA ALA A 240 1.69 -6.46 3.77
C ALA A 240 1.27 -5.50 4.90
N LEU A 241 0.35 -4.57 4.63
CA LEU A 241 -0.19 -3.64 5.63
C LEU A 241 -0.97 -4.38 6.72
N ALA A 242 -1.82 -5.33 6.32
CA ALA A 242 -2.59 -6.14 7.26
C ALA A 242 -1.68 -7.01 8.13
N GLY A 243 -0.58 -7.53 7.56
CA GLY A 243 0.45 -8.27 8.29
C GLY A 243 1.16 -7.41 9.34
N ASN A 244 1.56 -6.19 8.98
CA ASN A 244 2.13 -5.23 9.94
C ASN A 244 1.17 -4.95 11.11
N VAL A 245 -0.12 -4.73 10.81
CA VAL A 245 -1.13 -4.53 11.85
C VAL A 245 -1.30 -5.78 12.70
N ALA A 246 -1.36 -6.97 12.11
CA ALA A 246 -1.48 -8.24 12.83
C ALA A 246 -0.34 -8.43 13.83
N VAL A 247 0.91 -8.17 13.42
CA VAL A 247 2.07 -8.18 14.33
C VAL A 247 1.90 -7.15 15.44
N SER A 248 1.52 -5.92 15.08
CA SER A 248 1.42 -4.79 16.03
C SER A 248 0.33 -4.98 17.10
N ILE A 249 -0.78 -5.66 16.78
CA ILE A 249 -1.84 -5.98 17.75
C ILE A 249 -1.59 -7.26 18.55
N GLY A 250 -0.47 -7.94 18.30
CA GLY A 250 -0.10 -9.20 18.95
C GLY A 250 -0.92 -10.40 18.48
N ALA A 251 -1.38 -10.41 17.23
CA ALA A 251 -2.08 -11.54 16.64
C ALA A 251 -1.15 -12.75 16.42
N ARG A 252 -1.75 -13.90 16.13
CA ARG A 252 -1.11 -15.19 15.85
C ARG A 252 -1.04 -15.56 14.37
N GLY A 253 -1.59 -14.70 13.53
CA GLY A 253 -1.53 -14.82 12.08
C GLY A 253 -2.69 -14.08 11.43
N LEU A 254 -2.71 -14.08 10.10
CA LEU A 254 -3.74 -13.44 9.30
C LEU A 254 -4.50 -14.50 8.51
N PHE A 255 -5.81 -14.50 8.66
CA PHE A 255 -6.72 -15.34 7.89
C PHE A 255 -7.48 -14.49 6.87
N ARG A 256 -7.40 -14.88 5.61
CA ARG A 256 -8.14 -14.26 4.52
C ARG A 256 -9.37 -15.10 4.21
N ALA A 257 -10.53 -14.47 4.16
CA ALA A 257 -11.80 -15.13 3.91
C ALA A 257 -12.54 -14.44 2.76
N TRP A 258 -13.17 -15.23 1.90
CA TRP A 258 -14.05 -14.74 0.84
C TRP A 258 -15.49 -15.12 1.20
N PRO A 259 -16.30 -14.16 1.70
CA PRO A 259 -17.70 -14.44 1.97
C PRO A 259 -18.41 -14.87 0.67
N PRO A 260 -19.28 -15.90 0.70
CA PRO A 260 -20.04 -16.30 -0.47
C PRO A 260 -20.87 -15.13 -1.03
N GLY A 261 -20.68 -14.81 -2.31
CA GLY A 261 -21.39 -13.73 -2.99
C GLY A 261 -20.94 -12.31 -2.63
N ALA A 262 -19.82 -12.15 -1.92
CA ALA A 262 -19.24 -10.84 -1.66
C ALA A 262 -18.24 -10.42 -2.75
N ASP A 263 -18.15 -9.11 -2.97
CA ASP A 263 -17.26 -8.49 -3.96
C ASP A 263 -15.81 -8.34 -3.46
N GLY A 264 -15.47 -8.88 -2.28
CA GLY A 264 -14.16 -8.67 -1.68
C GLY A 264 -13.76 -9.66 -0.59
N ALA A 265 -12.46 -9.63 -0.30
CA ALA A 265 -11.81 -10.48 0.69
C ALA A 265 -11.75 -9.77 2.05
N LEU A 266 -12.20 -10.44 3.11
CA LEU A 266 -12.04 -10.01 4.49
C LEU A 266 -10.72 -10.53 5.06
N PHE A 267 -10.03 -9.68 5.82
CA PHE A 267 -8.82 -10.04 6.54
C PHE A 267 -9.07 -10.04 8.04
N PHE A 268 -8.84 -11.18 8.66
CA PHE A 268 -8.99 -11.40 10.09
C PHE A 268 -7.61 -11.63 10.72
N ALA A 269 -7.24 -10.80 11.68
CA ALA A 269 -6.11 -11.08 12.55
C ALA A 269 -6.57 -12.04 13.65
N ILE A 270 -6.04 -13.25 13.63
CA ILE A 270 -6.40 -14.32 14.56
C ILE A 270 -5.65 -14.10 15.86
N MET A 271 -6.34 -13.97 16.99
CA MET A 271 -5.68 -13.57 18.25
C MET A 271 -5.08 -14.74 19.02
N ASP A 272 -5.59 -15.95 18.80
CA ASP A 272 -5.12 -17.18 19.44
C ASP A 272 -4.84 -18.27 18.42
N LEU A 273 -3.81 -19.08 18.67
CA LEU A 273 -3.53 -20.22 17.80
C LEU A 273 -4.62 -21.29 17.99
N PRO A 274 -5.04 -21.97 16.91
CA PRO A 274 -5.82 -23.18 17.05
C PRO A 274 -5.15 -24.18 18.00
N PRO A 275 -5.93 -25.00 18.73
CA PRO A 275 -5.37 -26.10 19.49
C PRO A 275 -4.55 -27.01 18.58
N ALA A 276 -3.47 -27.58 19.11
CA ALA A 276 -2.67 -28.56 18.36
C ALA A 276 -3.55 -29.79 18.08
N ASN A 277 -3.47 -30.29 16.84
CA ASN A 277 -4.09 -31.56 16.47
C ASN A 277 -3.37 -32.75 17.11
#